data_AF-A0A7G6TU16-F1
#
_entry.id   AF-A0A7G6TU16-F1
#
_cell.length_a   1.000
_cell.length_b   1.000
_cell.length_c   1.000
_cell.angle_alpha   90.00
_cell.angle_beta   90.00
_cell.angle_gamma   90.00
#
_symmetry.space_group_name_H-M   'P 1'
#
loop_
_entity.id
_entity.type
_entity.pdbx_description
1 polymer ?
#
loop_
_entity_poly.entity_id
_entity_poly.type
_entity_poly.pdbx_seq_one_letter_code
_entity_poly.pdbx_strand_id
1 'polypeptide(L)'
;MNKISNIRAFSVRSFLRDREALLVHFPTAIPPGDIEVFADHIKQTIQSNNGPLPFSTIIASDIGPYQAGVHAEDANAVASIGIIIDVPRDDGVLAVAPCDIGLYMRTRDGKIRFGGMVPSAESCALSIDERRSSNEWLIQDYRVIGIFVFNPAYVSYQMSHDVVVDVAVAQEDLLAAFASHRVFSIRNERFVEFNFRAKLWEPVRYEAVISAS
;
A
#
# COMPACT_ATOMS: atom_id res chain seq x y z
N MET A 1 10.04 46.17 9.02
CA MET A 1 9.92 44.87 9.72
C MET A 1 9.07 43.95 8.87
N ASN A 2 9.70 43.11 8.03
CA ASN A 2 8.96 42.10 7.27
C ASN A 2 8.83 40.85 8.14
N LYS A 3 7.62 40.59 8.64
CA LYS A 3 7.26 39.26 9.13
C LYS A 3 7.16 38.35 7.90
N ILE A 4 8.27 37.73 7.53
CA ILE A 4 8.24 36.54 6.68
C ILE A 4 7.62 35.46 7.57
N SER A 5 6.32 35.23 7.40
CA SER A 5 5.68 34.03 7.93
C SER A 5 6.41 32.84 7.30
N ASN A 6 7.16 32.10 8.10
CA ASN A 6 7.67 30.78 7.73
C ASN A 6 6.47 29.87 7.47
N ILE A 7 5.92 29.93 6.25
CA ILE A 7 5.04 28.87 5.75
C ILE A 7 5.97 27.66 5.63
N ARG A 8 5.91 26.75 6.60
CA ARG A 8 6.59 25.47 6.46
C ARG A 8 6.07 24.82 5.19
N ALA A 9 6.98 24.44 4.29
CA ALA A 9 6.62 23.63 3.14
C ALA A 9 5.91 22.36 3.62
N PHE A 10 4.88 21.94 2.90
CA PHE A 10 4.16 20.71 3.19
C PHE A 10 5.11 19.51 3.11
N SER A 11 5.02 18.60 4.07
CA SER A 11 5.77 17.34 4.08
C SER A 11 4.79 16.18 4.09
N VAL A 12 4.85 15.35 3.05
CA VAL A 12 4.08 14.12 2.92
C VAL A 12 4.40 13.19 4.08
N ARG A 13 5.69 13.03 4.40
CA ARG A 13 6.10 12.13 5.48
C ARG A 13 5.58 12.56 6.85
N SER A 14 5.55 13.87 7.11
CA SER A 14 4.97 14.41 8.35
C SER A 14 3.46 14.19 8.37
N PHE A 15 2.78 14.46 7.25
CA PHE A 15 1.34 14.21 7.11
C PHE A 15 0.96 12.73 7.34
N LEU A 16 1.65 11.80 6.69
CA LEU A 16 1.41 10.36 6.86
C LEU A 16 1.65 9.90 8.30
N ARG A 17 2.68 10.46 8.96
CA ARG A 17 2.95 10.20 10.38
C ARG A 17 1.84 10.71 11.28
N ASP A 18 1.38 11.94 11.07
CA ASP A 18 0.30 12.54 11.87
C ASP A 18 -1.02 11.77 11.70
N ARG A 19 -1.22 11.12 10.54
CA ARG A 19 -2.39 10.26 10.26
C ARG A 19 -2.17 8.78 10.61
N GLU A 20 -0.98 8.39 11.06
CA GLU A 20 -0.55 6.99 11.21
C GLU A 20 -0.88 6.12 9.96
N ALA A 21 -0.71 6.69 8.77
CA ALA A 21 -1.07 6.07 7.50
C ALA A 21 0.13 5.40 6.83
N LEU A 22 0.03 4.10 6.58
CA LEU A 22 0.99 3.32 5.81
C LEU A 22 0.73 3.48 4.32
N LEU A 23 1.76 3.46 3.50
CA LEU A 23 1.64 3.35 2.04
C LEU A 23 1.86 1.89 1.63
N VAL A 24 0.86 1.30 0.99
CA VAL A 24 0.83 -0.11 0.62
C VAL A 24 0.53 -0.26 -0.87
N HIS A 25 1.47 -0.83 -1.62
CA HIS A 25 1.20 -1.24 -3.00
C HIS A 25 0.62 -2.65 -3.00
N PHE A 26 -0.57 -2.79 -3.55
CA PHE A 26 -1.23 -4.08 -3.77
C PHE A 26 -1.02 -4.50 -5.22
N PRO A 27 -0.17 -5.49 -5.52
CA PRO A 27 0.04 -5.93 -6.90
C PRO A 27 -1.23 -6.60 -7.42
N THR A 28 -1.98 -5.90 -8.26
CA THR A 28 -3.18 -6.42 -8.91
C THR A 28 -2.85 -6.85 -10.34
N ALA A 29 -3.25 -8.07 -10.72
CA ALA A 29 -2.96 -8.77 -11.97
C ALA A 29 -1.66 -9.61 -11.97
N ILE A 30 -1.76 -10.82 -11.42
CA ILE A 30 -0.86 -11.92 -11.80
C ILE A 30 -1.30 -12.39 -13.20
N PRO A 31 -0.42 -12.34 -14.22
CA PRO A 31 -0.76 -12.87 -15.54
C PRO A 31 -1.08 -14.38 -15.46
N PRO A 32 -1.88 -14.93 -16.39
CA PRO A 32 -2.31 -16.32 -16.34
C PRO A 32 -1.13 -17.30 -16.24
N GLY A 33 -1.12 -18.10 -15.17
CA GLY A 33 -0.01 -18.98 -14.80
C GLY A 33 -0.09 -19.40 -13.32
N ASP A 34 0.69 -20.41 -12.94
CA ASP A 34 0.63 -21.22 -11.71
C ASP A 34 0.49 -20.46 -10.37
N ILE A 35 -0.01 -21.13 -9.33
CA ILE A 35 -0.16 -20.59 -7.95
C ILE A 35 1.18 -20.17 -7.34
N GLU A 36 2.29 -20.79 -7.77
CA GLU A 36 3.66 -20.43 -7.37
C GLU A 36 4.02 -18.96 -7.72
N VAL A 37 3.26 -18.32 -8.63
CA VAL A 37 3.50 -16.95 -9.08
C VAL A 37 3.13 -15.90 -8.03
N PHE A 38 2.29 -16.19 -7.03
CA PHE A 38 1.85 -15.17 -6.08
C PHE A 38 3.02 -14.51 -5.33
N ALA A 39 3.79 -15.30 -4.59
CA ALA A 39 4.88 -14.76 -3.78
C ALA A 39 5.98 -14.21 -4.68
N ASP A 40 6.20 -14.84 -5.83
CA ASP A 40 7.23 -14.45 -6.77
C ASP A 40 6.89 -13.15 -7.48
N HIS A 41 5.62 -12.85 -7.76
CA HIS A 41 5.20 -11.56 -8.28
C HIS A 41 5.49 -10.45 -7.27
N ILE A 42 5.12 -10.63 -5.99
CA ILE A 42 5.47 -9.65 -4.95
C ILE A 42 6.98 -9.48 -4.83
N LYS A 43 7.76 -10.58 -4.80
CA LYS A 43 9.23 -10.52 -4.75
C LYS A 43 9.82 -9.81 -5.98
N GLN A 44 9.27 -10.05 -7.17
CA GLN A 44 9.69 -9.37 -8.40
C GLN A 44 9.36 -7.88 -8.33
N THR A 45 8.20 -7.49 -7.82
CA THR A 45 7.86 -6.07 -7.60
C THR A 45 8.82 -5.41 -6.63
N ILE A 46 9.21 -6.09 -5.55
CA ILE A 46 10.24 -5.61 -4.61
C ILE A 46 11.59 -5.40 -5.33
N GLN A 47 11.96 -6.27 -6.25
CA GLN A 47 13.23 -6.21 -6.98
C GLN A 47 13.22 -5.22 -8.15
N SER A 48 12.07 -5.00 -8.78
CA SER A 48 11.96 -4.37 -10.09
C SER A 48 11.79 -2.86 -10.05
N ASN A 49 12.12 -2.18 -8.92
CA ASN A 49 11.93 -0.75 -8.60
C ASN A 49 12.33 0.25 -9.71
N ASN A 50 11.61 0.22 -10.84
CA ASN A 50 11.91 0.88 -12.10
C ASN A 50 10.70 1.72 -12.50
N GLY A 51 10.37 2.68 -11.65
CA GLY A 51 9.40 3.73 -11.96
C GLY A 51 8.26 3.85 -10.96
N PRO A 52 7.33 4.77 -11.24
CA PRO A 52 6.22 5.05 -10.33
C PRO A 52 5.27 3.86 -10.22
N LEU A 53 4.87 3.53 -8.99
CA LEU A 53 3.84 2.55 -8.69
C LEU A 53 2.65 3.20 -7.95
N PRO A 54 1.45 2.62 -8.06
CA PRO A 54 0.28 3.04 -7.31
C PRO A 54 0.30 2.46 -5.89
N PHE A 55 0.03 3.27 -4.88
CA PHE A 55 -0.05 2.86 -3.47
C PHE A 55 -1.37 3.30 -2.86
N SER A 56 -1.96 2.47 -2.02
CA SER A 56 -3.07 2.88 -1.16
C SER A 56 -2.55 3.31 0.20
N THR A 57 -3.25 4.22 0.86
CA THR A 57 -2.99 4.50 2.27
C THR A 57 -3.79 3.56 3.14
N ILE A 58 -3.15 2.95 4.13
CA ILE A 58 -3.78 2.06 5.09
C ILE A 58 -3.61 2.64 6.51
N ILE A 59 -4.72 2.87 7.21
CA ILE A 59 -4.74 3.26 8.63
C ILE A 59 -5.26 2.10 9.49
N ALA A 60 -5.03 2.16 10.80
CA ALA A 60 -5.30 1.02 11.69
C ALA A 60 -6.79 0.64 11.78
N SER A 61 -7.72 1.54 11.46
CA SER A 61 -9.16 1.25 11.40
C SER A 61 -9.61 0.61 10.08
N ASP A 62 -8.69 0.38 9.14
CA ASP A 62 -9.06 -0.08 7.81
C ASP A 62 -9.47 -1.53 7.78
N ILE A 63 -10.37 -1.79 6.85
CA ILE A 63 -10.99 -3.09 6.66
C ILE A 63 -10.55 -3.67 5.32
N GLY A 64 -10.09 -4.92 5.35
CA GLY A 64 -9.67 -5.67 4.18
C GLY A 64 -10.84 -6.31 3.41
N PRO A 65 -10.63 -6.65 2.13
CA PRO A 65 -11.69 -7.08 1.21
C PRO A 65 -12.41 -8.40 1.57
N TYR A 66 -11.82 -9.23 2.43
CA TYR A 66 -12.36 -10.54 2.80
C TYR A 66 -12.59 -10.71 4.30
N GLN A 67 -12.59 -9.61 5.05
CA GLN A 67 -12.90 -9.68 6.49
C GLN A 67 -14.36 -10.09 6.71
N ALA A 68 -14.59 -10.90 7.73
CA ALA A 68 -15.91 -11.49 7.98
C ALA A 68 -16.95 -10.40 8.28
N GLY A 69 -18.11 -10.48 7.61
CA GLY A 69 -19.22 -9.53 7.79
C GLY A 69 -19.06 -8.20 7.05
N VAL A 70 -18.06 -8.09 6.16
CA VAL A 70 -17.77 -6.89 5.37
C VAL A 70 -18.23 -7.13 3.93
N HIS A 71 -18.98 -6.19 3.35
CA HIS A 71 -19.25 -6.21 1.91
C HIS A 71 -18.03 -5.66 1.16
N ALA A 72 -17.74 -6.21 -0.03
CA ALA A 72 -16.57 -5.81 -0.80
C ALA A 72 -16.51 -4.29 -1.10
N GLU A 73 -17.67 -3.64 -1.20
CA GLU A 73 -17.79 -2.19 -1.40
C GLU A 73 -17.40 -1.35 -0.16
N ASP A 74 -17.43 -1.95 1.03
CA ASP A 74 -17.06 -1.30 2.30
C ASP A 74 -15.56 -1.47 2.62
N ALA A 75 -14.84 -2.31 1.87
CA ALA A 75 -13.42 -2.53 2.08
C ALA A 75 -12.60 -1.31 1.69
N ASN A 76 -11.53 -1.04 2.44
CA ASN A 76 -10.63 0.09 2.22
C ASN A 76 -9.43 -0.24 1.32
N ALA A 77 -9.34 -1.48 0.85
CA ALA A 77 -8.24 -1.99 0.04
C ALA A 77 -8.76 -2.95 -1.03
N VAL A 78 -8.12 -2.90 -2.20
CA VAL A 78 -8.46 -3.74 -3.36
C VAL A 78 -7.91 -5.16 -3.27
N ALA A 79 -6.93 -5.40 -2.41
CA ALA A 79 -6.35 -6.73 -2.23
C ALA A 79 -5.94 -6.97 -0.77
N SER A 80 -5.63 -8.23 -0.46
CA SER A 80 -5.30 -8.62 0.91
C SER A 80 -3.81 -8.47 1.23
N ILE A 81 -2.93 -8.50 0.23
CA ILE A 81 -1.48 -8.61 0.45
C ILE A 81 -0.76 -7.57 -0.39
N GLY A 82 0.12 -6.80 0.25
CA GLY A 82 0.85 -5.73 -0.43
C GLY A 82 2.21 -5.44 0.19
N ILE A 83 2.92 -4.51 -0.44
CA ILE A 83 4.27 -4.09 -0.06
C ILE A 83 4.16 -2.74 0.65
N ILE A 84 4.65 -2.68 1.88
CA ILE A 84 4.77 -1.43 2.64
C ILE A 84 6.02 -0.71 2.19
N ILE A 85 5.89 0.59 1.98
CA ILE A 85 7.02 1.46 1.64
C ILE A 85 7.17 2.64 2.61
N ASP A 86 8.37 3.20 2.63
CA ASP A 86 8.65 4.56 3.09
C ASP A 86 8.96 5.44 1.87
N VAL A 87 8.65 6.74 1.99
CA VAL A 87 8.91 7.75 0.98
C VAL A 87 10.01 8.67 1.52
N PRO A 88 11.27 8.50 1.09
CA PRO A 88 12.39 9.23 1.66
C PRO A 88 12.33 10.75 1.39
N ARG A 89 11.64 11.15 0.32
CA ARG A 89 11.55 12.54 -0.14
C ARG A 89 10.14 12.88 -0.57
N ASP A 90 9.67 14.07 -0.20
CA ASP A 90 8.30 14.51 -0.52
C ASP A 90 8.03 14.59 -2.03
N ASP A 91 9.05 14.84 -2.86
CA ASP A 91 8.95 14.85 -4.33
C ASP A 91 8.91 13.45 -4.97
N GLY A 92 9.00 12.40 -4.16
CA GLY A 92 8.73 11.03 -4.58
C GLY A 92 7.25 10.74 -4.79
N VAL A 93 6.35 11.54 -4.19
CA VAL A 93 4.90 11.43 -4.46
C VAL A 93 4.54 12.34 -5.63
N LEU A 94 4.08 11.73 -6.71
CA LEU A 94 3.75 12.43 -7.95
C LEU A 94 2.30 12.90 -7.97
N ALA A 95 1.39 12.07 -7.46
CA ALA A 95 -0.04 12.32 -7.49
C ALA A 95 -0.76 11.61 -6.35
N VAL A 96 -1.91 12.15 -5.94
CA VAL A 96 -2.83 11.51 -5.00
C VAL A 96 -4.28 11.64 -5.48
N ALA A 97 -5.12 10.65 -5.20
CA ALA A 97 -6.55 10.71 -5.46
C ALA A 97 -7.34 9.85 -4.46
N PRO A 98 -8.60 10.20 -4.14
CA PRO A 98 -9.51 9.38 -3.33
C PRO A 98 -10.07 8.15 -4.08
N CYS A 99 -9.53 7.86 -5.27
CA CYS A 99 -9.92 6.76 -6.14
C CYS A 99 -8.73 6.33 -7.01
N ASP A 100 -8.94 5.33 -7.86
CA ASP A 100 -8.02 4.92 -8.91
C ASP A 100 -7.64 6.14 -9.79
N ILE A 101 -6.32 6.37 -9.96
CA ILE A 101 -5.74 7.45 -10.78
C ILE A 101 -5.74 7.05 -12.27
N GLY A 102 -5.89 5.75 -12.55
CA GLY A 102 -5.85 5.16 -13.87
C GLY A 102 -4.42 5.06 -14.43
N LEU A 103 -4.34 4.71 -15.72
CA LEU A 103 -3.05 4.61 -16.41
C LEU A 103 -2.34 5.96 -16.44
N TYR A 104 -1.08 5.97 -16.00
CA TYR A 104 -0.19 7.09 -16.28
C TYR A 104 0.57 6.86 -17.58
N MET A 105 0.88 7.95 -18.28
CA MET A 105 1.66 7.90 -19.51
C MET A 105 2.89 8.78 -19.39
N ARG A 106 4.05 8.21 -19.74
CA ARG A 106 5.23 9.02 -20.02
C ARG A 106 5.09 9.63 -21.41
N THR A 107 4.97 10.94 -21.49
CA THR A 107 4.87 11.68 -22.75
C THR A 107 6.23 11.74 -23.46
N ARG A 108 6.22 12.08 -24.76
CA ARG A 108 7.44 12.14 -25.58
C ARG A 108 8.50 13.11 -25.07
N ASP A 109 8.11 14.11 -24.28
CA ASP A 109 9.00 15.07 -23.60
C ASP A 109 9.51 14.56 -22.24
N GLY A 110 9.27 13.29 -21.91
CA GLY A 110 9.74 12.64 -20.68
C GLY A 110 8.89 12.93 -19.43
N LYS A 111 7.83 13.73 -19.54
CA LYS A 111 6.92 14.02 -18.41
C LYS A 111 5.98 12.86 -18.16
N ILE A 112 5.53 12.70 -16.92
CA ILE A 112 4.48 11.74 -16.56
C ILE A 112 3.17 12.51 -16.49
N ARG A 113 2.14 12.01 -17.17
CA ARG A 113 0.75 12.48 -17.03
C ARG A 113 -0.07 11.44 -16.29
N PHE A 114 -0.88 11.90 -15.36
CA PHE A 114 -1.75 11.10 -14.49
C PHE A 114 -3.07 11.85 -14.25
N GLY A 115 -4.12 11.14 -13.81
CA GLY A 115 -5.43 11.72 -13.49
C GLY A 115 -5.54 12.34 -12.08
N GLY A 116 -4.57 12.11 -11.21
CA GLY A 116 -4.59 12.54 -9.80
C GLY A 116 -4.22 14.00 -9.55
N MET A 117 -4.34 14.42 -8.29
CA MET A 117 -4.02 15.76 -7.81
C MET A 117 -2.57 15.88 -7.35
N VAL A 118 -2.01 17.09 -7.40
CA VAL A 118 -0.69 17.37 -6.80
C VAL A 118 -0.77 17.15 -5.28
N PRO A 119 0.25 16.53 -4.65
CA PRO A 119 0.26 16.31 -3.21
C PRO A 119 0.28 17.63 -2.44
N SER A 120 -0.67 17.78 -1.53
CA SER A 120 -0.82 18.91 -0.60
C SER A 120 -1.56 18.41 0.63
N ALA A 121 -1.56 19.16 1.74
CA ALA A 121 -2.31 18.76 2.93
C ALA A 121 -3.79 18.49 2.64
N GLU A 122 -4.40 19.30 1.76
CA GLU A 122 -5.80 19.18 1.37
C GLU A 122 -6.05 17.94 0.49
N SER A 123 -5.30 17.79 -0.61
CA SER A 123 -5.47 16.65 -1.53
C SER A 123 -5.10 15.31 -0.89
N CYS A 124 -4.10 15.29 0.00
CA CYS A 124 -3.74 14.10 0.77
C CYS A 124 -4.81 13.75 1.81
N ALA A 125 -5.37 14.73 2.53
CA ALA A 125 -6.50 14.50 3.43
C ALA A 125 -7.71 13.96 2.67
N LEU A 126 -8.06 14.59 1.55
CA LEU A 126 -9.15 14.17 0.68
C LEU A 126 -8.97 12.71 0.23
N SER A 127 -7.75 12.33 -0.15
CA SER A 127 -7.46 10.97 -0.60
C SER A 127 -7.70 9.90 0.47
N ILE A 128 -7.61 10.24 1.76
CA ILE A 128 -7.83 9.29 2.87
C ILE A 128 -9.28 9.36 3.35
N ASP A 129 -9.78 10.58 3.55
CA ASP A 129 -11.04 10.85 4.26
C ASP A 129 -12.27 10.62 3.36
N GLU A 130 -12.13 10.76 2.04
CA GLU A 130 -13.24 10.63 1.07
C GLU A 130 -13.06 9.44 0.11
N ARG A 131 -12.19 8.48 0.43
CA ARG A 131 -12.03 7.28 -0.41
C ARG A 131 -13.32 6.47 -0.44
N ARG A 132 -13.67 5.95 -1.61
CA ARG A 132 -14.89 5.15 -1.80
C ARG A 132 -14.66 3.65 -1.56
N SER A 133 -13.55 3.12 -2.06
CA SER A 133 -13.15 1.72 -1.87
C SER A 133 -11.64 1.64 -1.68
N SER A 134 -10.88 2.21 -2.62
CA SER A 134 -9.45 2.47 -2.45
C SER A 134 -9.11 3.89 -2.84
N ASN A 135 -7.96 4.33 -2.36
CA ASN A 135 -7.31 5.53 -2.83
C ASN A 135 -5.99 5.17 -3.50
N GLU A 136 -5.45 6.10 -4.26
CA GLU A 136 -4.23 5.88 -5.00
C GLU A 136 -3.27 7.06 -4.86
N TRP A 137 -2.03 6.72 -4.56
CA TRP A 137 -0.89 7.59 -4.47
C TRP A 137 0.14 7.07 -5.47
N LEU A 138 0.45 7.87 -6.48
CA LEU A 138 1.46 7.51 -7.47
C LEU A 138 2.83 7.92 -6.94
N ILE A 139 3.70 6.95 -6.67
CA ILE A 139 4.95 7.18 -5.95
C ILE A 139 6.14 6.56 -6.69
N GLN A 140 7.24 7.29 -6.75
CA GLN A 140 8.55 6.84 -7.24
C GLN A 140 9.63 6.97 -6.14
N ASP A 141 10.79 6.36 -6.37
CA ASP A 141 11.97 6.45 -5.48
C ASP A 141 11.68 6.06 -4.01
N TYR A 142 10.81 5.07 -3.84
CA TYR A 142 10.40 4.56 -2.53
C TYR A 142 11.37 3.51 -1.98
N ARG A 143 11.32 3.27 -0.65
CA ARG A 143 12.04 2.20 0.04
C ARG A 143 11.06 1.15 0.54
N VAL A 144 11.28 -0.11 0.22
CA VAL A 144 10.48 -1.23 0.78
C VAL A 144 10.80 -1.43 2.26
N ILE A 145 9.76 -1.55 3.08
CA ILE A 145 9.83 -1.75 4.54
C ILE A 145 9.44 -3.19 4.93
N GLY A 146 8.43 -3.75 4.27
CA GLY A 146 7.94 -5.08 4.59
C GLY A 146 6.66 -5.43 3.84
N ILE A 147 5.98 -6.48 4.29
CA ILE A 147 4.75 -7.02 3.70
C ILE A 147 3.57 -6.64 4.58
N PHE A 148 2.49 -6.16 3.98
CA PHE A 148 1.22 -5.92 4.66
C PHE A 148 0.22 -7.01 4.29
N VAL A 149 -0.60 -7.44 5.26
CA VAL A 149 -1.61 -8.49 5.08
C VAL A 149 -2.90 -8.14 5.82
N PHE A 150 -4.04 -8.17 5.11
CA PHE A 150 -5.35 -8.36 5.70
C PHE A 150 -5.67 -9.85 5.82
N ASN A 151 -6.22 -10.27 6.98
CA ASN A 151 -6.63 -11.65 7.21
C ASN A 151 -8.17 -11.76 7.21
N PRO A 152 -8.75 -12.80 6.60
CA PRO A 152 -8.11 -13.85 5.81
C PRO A 152 -7.52 -13.29 4.50
N ALA A 153 -6.40 -13.88 4.06
CA ALA A 153 -5.67 -13.39 2.90
C ALA A 153 -6.11 -14.12 1.63
N TYR A 154 -6.42 -13.35 0.59
CA TYR A 154 -6.76 -13.85 -0.73
C TYR A 154 -5.92 -13.16 -1.80
N VAL A 155 -5.66 -13.90 -2.88
CA VAL A 155 -4.92 -13.43 -4.05
C VAL A 155 -5.73 -13.70 -5.31
N SER A 156 -5.75 -12.73 -6.20
CA SER A 156 -6.50 -12.81 -7.46
C SER A 156 -5.63 -13.46 -8.55
N TYR A 157 -6.09 -14.60 -9.07
CA TYR A 157 -5.48 -15.29 -10.20
C TYR A 157 -6.29 -15.06 -11.47
N GLN A 158 -5.64 -14.64 -12.54
CA GLN A 158 -6.25 -14.60 -13.85
C GLN A 158 -6.19 -16.02 -14.46
N MET A 159 -7.31 -16.75 -14.46
CA MET A 159 -7.36 -18.09 -15.08
C MET A 159 -7.44 -18.01 -16.61
N SER A 160 -8.10 -16.97 -17.12
CA SER A 160 -8.21 -16.66 -18.55
C SER A 160 -8.40 -15.15 -18.74
N HIS A 161 -8.50 -14.68 -19.99
CA HIS A 161 -8.63 -13.24 -20.27
C HIS A 161 -9.77 -12.57 -19.48
N ASP A 162 -10.88 -13.29 -19.28
CA ASP A 162 -12.11 -12.77 -18.67
C ASP A 162 -12.45 -13.39 -17.31
N VAL A 163 -11.62 -14.32 -16.81
CA VAL A 163 -11.89 -15.04 -15.56
C VAL A 163 -10.79 -14.76 -14.55
N VAL A 164 -11.16 -14.02 -13.50
CA VAL A 164 -10.35 -13.82 -12.30
C VAL A 164 -10.99 -14.60 -11.16
N VAL A 165 -10.18 -15.35 -10.42
CA VAL A 165 -10.61 -16.08 -9.22
C VAL A 165 -9.76 -15.67 -8.04
N ASP A 166 -10.41 -15.45 -6.90
CA ASP A 166 -9.73 -15.18 -5.65
C ASP A 166 -9.52 -16.48 -4.88
N VAL A 167 -8.26 -16.77 -4.56
CA VAL A 167 -7.86 -17.99 -3.87
C VAL A 167 -7.33 -17.63 -2.51
N ALA A 168 -7.83 -18.32 -1.48
CA ALA A 168 -7.35 -18.16 -0.12
C ALA A 168 -5.89 -18.61 0.00
N VAL A 169 -5.06 -17.80 0.65
CA VAL A 169 -3.68 -18.13 0.99
C VAL A 169 -3.63 -18.49 2.47
N ALA A 170 -3.15 -19.68 2.78
CA ALA A 170 -2.98 -20.08 4.18
C ALA A 170 -1.95 -19.17 4.86
N GLN A 171 -2.18 -18.86 6.14
CA GLN A 171 -1.28 -17.98 6.88
C GLN A 171 0.13 -18.58 6.97
N GLU A 172 0.26 -19.91 7.12
CA GLU A 172 1.57 -20.55 7.14
C GLU A 172 2.34 -20.36 5.84
N ASP A 173 1.67 -20.51 4.69
CA ASP A 173 2.29 -20.39 3.37
C ASP A 173 2.74 -18.95 3.10
N LEU A 174 1.91 -17.97 3.46
CA LEU A 174 2.26 -16.55 3.36
C LEU A 174 3.50 -16.23 4.21
N LEU A 175 3.49 -16.66 5.48
CA LEU A 175 4.59 -16.39 6.40
C LEU A 175 5.87 -17.10 5.96
N ALA A 176 5.78 -18.32 5.43
CA ALA A 176 6.92 -19.04 4.88
C ALA A 176 7.50 -18.33 3.65
N ALA A 177 6.65 -17.84 2.74
CA ALA A 177 7.06 -17.14 1.53
C ALA A 177 7.81 -15.83 1.80
N PHE A 178 7.51 -15.17 2.92
CA PHE A 178 8.09 -13.88 3.32
C PHE A 178 8.88 -13.96 4.63
N ALA A 179 9.46 -15.11 4.97
CA ALA A 179 10.17 -15.32 6.24
C ALA A 179 11.39 -14.40 6.45
N SER A 180 11.94 -13.82 5.38
CA SER A 180 13.02 -12.83 5.42
C SER A 180 12.55 -11.37 5.53
N HIS A 181 11.24 -11.13 5.54
CA HIS A 181 10.63 -9.81 5.59
C HIS A 181 9.89 -9.62 6.90
N ARG A 182 9.74 -8.36 7.32
CA ARG A 182 8.77 -8.00 8.36
C ARG A 182 7.37 -8.12 7.76
N VAL A 183 6.46 -8.75 8.49
CA VAL A 183 5.08 -8.97 8.04
C VAL A 183 4.14 -8.29 9.02
N PHE A 184 3.28 -7.42 8.51
CA PHE A 184 2.36 -6.60 9.29
C PHE A 184 0.91 -6.87 8.94
N SER A 185 0.02 -6.57 9.86
CA SER A 185 -1.43 -6.67 9.68
C SER A 185 -2.14 -5.64 10.55
N ILE A 186 -3.46 -5.61 10.44
CA ILE A 186 -4.35 -4.89 11.35
C ILE A 186 -5.14 -5.90 12.19
N ARG A 187 -5.15 -5.71 13.51
CA ARG A 187 -5.96 -6.49 14.45
C ARG A 187 -6.50 -5.57 15.54
N ASN A 188 -7.81 -5.60 15.75
CA ASN A 188 -8.50 -4.79 16.76
C ASN A 188 -8.11 -3.30 16.65
N GLU A 189 -8.22 -2.75 15.43
CA GLU A 189 -7.92 -1.35 15.13
C GLU A 189 -6.47 -0.92 15.46
N ARG A 190 -5.52 -1.87 15.39
CA ARG A 190 -4.10 -1.63 15.66
C ARG A 190 -3.22 -2.33 14.65
N PHE A 191 -2.11 -1.70 14.31
CA PHE A 191 -1.04 -2.39 13.60
C PHE A 191 -0.41 -3.46 14.47
N VAL A 192 -0.14 -4.61 13.87
CA VAL A 192 0.58 -5.72 14.47
C VAL A 192 1.69 -6.20 13.55
N GLU A 193 2.79 -6.69 14.11
CA GLU A 193 3.89 -7.35 13.39
C GLU A 193 3.93 -8.83 13.79
N PHE A 194 4.19 -9.72 12.83
CA PHE A 194 4.34 -11.14 13.12
C PHE A 194 5.74 -11.43 13.65
N ASN A 195 5.82 -11.93 14.89
CA ASN A 195 7.05 -12.39 15.50
C ASN A 195 7.30 -13.85 15.10
N PHE A 196 8.20 -14.08 14.13
CA PHE A 196 8.51 -15.42 13.63
C PHE A 196 9.08 -16.37 14.69
N ARG A 197 9.76 -15.85 15.72
CA ARG A 197 10.34 -16.67 16.79
C ARG A 197 9.25 -17.14 17.75
N ALA A 198 8.36 -16.25 18.15
CA ALA A 198 7.27 -16.53 19.10
C ALA A 198 6.01 -17.09 18.42
N LYS A 199 5.94 -17.02 17.08
CA LYS A 199 4.80 -17.41 16.24
C LYS A 199 3.49 -16.72 16.63
N LEU A 200 3.56 -15.43 16.91
CA LEU A 200 2.40 -14.63 17.34
C LEU A 200 2.47 -13.21 16.77
N TRP A 201 1.30 -12.56 16.74
CA TRP A 201 1.16 -11.17 16.31
C TRP A 201 1.32 -10.23 17.50
N GLU A 202 2.25 -9.29 17.40
CA GLU A 202 2.57 -8.32 18.47
C GLU A 202 2.12 -6.92 18.05
N PRO A 203 1.45 -6.14 18.93
CA PRO A 203 1.14 -4.75 18.65
C PRO A 203 2.40 -3.96 18.32
N VAL A 204 2.35 -3.16 17.26
CA VAL A 204 3.45 -2.30 16.83
C VAL A 204 2.94 -0.89 16.59
N ARG A 205 3.73 0.11 17.00
CA ARG A 205 3.42 1.52 16.72
C ARG A 205 3.77 1.86 15.29
N TYR A 206 3.05 2.82 14.70
CA TYR A 206 3.33 3.34 13.37
C TYR A 206 4.82 3.70 13.18
N GLU A 207 5.41 4.40 14.15
CA GLU A 207 6.82 4.78 14.06
C GLU A 207 7.73 3.56 13.98
N ALA A 208 7.45 2.48 14.71
CA ALA A 208 8.26 1.28 14.65
C ALA A 208 8.11 0.51 13.31
N VAL A 209 7.02 0.73 12.57
CA VAL A 209 6.89 0.25 11.19
C VAL A 209 7.84 1.04 10.29
N ILE A 210 7.70 2.37 10.26
CA ILE A 210 8.42 3.25 9.31
C ILE A 210 9.89 3.53 9.69
N SER A 211 10.27 3.43 10.96
CA SER A 211 11.61 3.78 11.46
C SER A 211 12.65 2.66 11.37
N ALA A 212 12.28 1.46 10.90
CA ALA A 212 13.21 0.32 10.81
C ALA A 212 14.15 0.41 9.61
N SER A 213 14.75 1.59 9.46
CA SER A 213 15.59 1.99 8.35
C SER A 213 17.06 1.89 8.66
#